data_AF-A0A2D3VW86-F1
#
_entry.id   AF-A0A2D3VW86-F1
#
_cell.length_a   1.000
_cell.length_b   1.000
_cell.length_c   1.000
_cell.angle_alpha   90.00
_cell.angle_beta   90.00
_cell.angle_gamma   90.00
#
_symmetry.space_group_name_H-M   'P 1'
#
loop_
_entity.id
_entity.type
_entity.pdbx_description
1 polymer ?
#
loop_
_entity_poly.entity_id
_entity_poly.type
_entity_poly.pdbx_seq_one_letter_code
_entity_poly.pdbx_strand_id
1 'polypeptide(L)'
;SHQVYGEVCEDGSSLLAKDKIEPNVVYELVLPQNNLVDTENDIGKVYKDFDGWKLVFKVLQTSSGKVFEAIHSGNTNAILTPCVLPAFTFLRKKI
;
A
#
# COMPACT_ATOMS: atom_id res chain seq x y z
N SER A 1 18.70 -0.07 6.42
CA SER A 1 17.70 -0.82 7.24
C SER A 1 16.38 -0.85 6.47
N HIS A 2 15.35 -1.56 6.93
CA HIS A 2 13.99 -1.44 6.33
C HIS A 2 13.05 -0.85 7.36
N GLN A 3 12.13 0.00 6.93
CA GLN A 3 11.08 0.57 7.76
C GLN A 3 9.71 0.24 7.17
N VAL A 4 8.72 0.09 8.06
CA VAL A 4 7.32 -0.14 7.70
C VAL A 4 6.66 1.20 7.45
N TYR A 5 6.06 1.34 6.28
CA TYR A 5 5.39 2.56 5.82
C TYR A 5 3.87 2.45 5.92
N GLY A 6 3.33 1.23 5.88
CA GLY A 6 1.90 0.99 5.96
C GLY A 6 1.56 -0.43 6.38
N GLU A 7 0.36 -0.59 6.92
CA GLU A 7 -0.21 -1.85 7.37
C GLU A 7 -1.60 -2.00 6.74
N VAL A 8 -1.81 -3.10 6.03
CA VAL A 8 -3.09 -3.44 5.40
C VAL A 8 -4.10 -3.79 6.49
N CYS A 9 -5.30 -3.22 6.39
CA CYS A 9 -6.41 -3.50 7.29
C CYS A 9 -6.89 -4.95 7.14
N GLU A 10 -7.62 -5.46 8.13
CA GLU A 10 -8.14 -6.83 8.10
C GLU A 10 -9.06 -7.12 6.89
N ASP A 11 -9.72 -6.09 6.36
CA ASP A 11 -10.54 -6.18 5.15
C ASP A 11 -9.74 -6.37 3.84
N GLY A 12 -8.43 -6.14 3.88
CA GLY A 12 -7.53 -6.26 2.72
C GLY A 12 -7.68 -5.18 1.63
N SER A 13 -8.72 -4.35 1.71
CA SER A 13 -9.10 -3.36 0.68
C SER A 13 -8.54 -1.96 0.97
N SER A 14 -8.02 -1.77 2.17
CA SER A 14 -7.46 -0.50 2.62
C SER A 14 -6.23 -0.71 3.51
N LEU A 15 -5.49 0.36 3.75
CA LEU A 15 -4.33 0.34 4.65
C LEU A 15 -4.23 1.61 5.49
N LEU A 16 -3.56 1.48 6.64
CA LEU A 16 -3.17 2.59 7.50
C LEU A 16 -1.70 2.94 7.32
N ALA A 17 -1.40 4.24 7.26
CA ALA A 17 -0.04 4.73 7.19
C ALA A 17 0.69 4.52 8.54
N LYS A 18 1.92 4.02 8.48
CA LYS A 18 2.86 3.90 9.61
C LYS A 18 4.08 4.81 9.45
N ASP A 19 4.26 5.37 8.27
CA ASP A 19 5.17 6.45 7.93
C ASP A 19 4.56 7.30 6.79
N LYS A 20 5.34 8.19 6.18
CA LYS A 20 4.94 9.01 5.04
C LYS A 20 4.76 8.16 3.77
N ILE A 21 3.52 8.00 3.32
CA ILE A 21 3.20 7.40 2.03
C ILE A 21 2.92 8.50 1.01
N GLU A 22 3.49 8.36 -0.19
CA GLU A 22 3.38 9.31 -1.30
C GLU A 22 3.01 8.57 -2.60
N PRO A 23 2.26 9.22 -3.52
CA PRO A 23 2.06 8.72 -4.87
C PRO A 23 3.39 8.52 -5.61
N ASN A 24 3.39 7.63 -6.60
CA ASN A 24 4.51 7.35 -7.50
C ASN A 24 5.80 6.88 -6.80
N VAL A 25 5.71 6.44 -5.54
CA VAL A 25 6.79 5.78 -4.82
C VAL A 25 6.59 4.27 -4.85
N VAL A 26 7.68 3.54 -5.07
CA VAL A 26 7.69 2.07 -5.01
C VAL A 26 7.84 1.63 -3.56
N TYR A 27 6.85 0.87 -3.10
CA TYR A 27 6.86 0.16 -1.82
C TYR A 27 6.95 -1.34 -2.07
N GLU A 28 7.71 -2.04 -1.25
CA GLU A 28 7.73 -3.49 -1.25
C GLU A 28 6.61 -4.03 -0.36
N LEU A 29 5.94 -5.08 -0.82
CA LEU A 29 4.93 -5.80 -0.06
C LEU A 29 5.55 -7.00 0.67
N VAL A 30 5.41 -7.01 1.99
CA VAL A 30 5.67 -8.19 2.82
C VAL A 30 4.34 -8.87 3.07
N LEU A 31 4.16 -10.04 2.46
CA LEU A 31 2.90 -10.79 2.46
C LEU A 31 3.02 -12.03 3.35
N PRO A 32 1.97 -12.43 4.08
CA PRO A 32 1.94 -13.73 4.75
C PRO A 32 1.80 -14.90 3.76
N GLN A 33 1.19 -14.66 2.59
CA GLN A 33 0.94 -15.65 1.54
C GLN A 33 1.10 -15.02 0.16
N ASN A 34 1.59 -15.80 -0.81
CA ASN A 34 1.95 -15.32 -2.15
C ASN A 34 0.92 -15.73 -3.20
N ASN A 35 -0.26 -15.09 -3.17
CA ASN A 35 -1.40 -15.38 -4.05
C ASN A 35 -1.90 -14.16 -4.82
N LEU A 36 -1.10 -13.09 -4.92
CA LEU A 36 -1.47 -11.89 -5.64
C LEU A 36 -1.41 -12.09 -7.16
N VAL A 37 -2.18 -11.26 -7.86
CA VAL A 37 -2.15 -11.12 -9.32
C VAL A 37 -1.79 -9.68 -9.64
N ASP A 38 -0.96 -9.50 -10.66
CA ASP A 38 -0.62 -8.18 -11.19
C ASP A 38 -1.90 -7.37 -11.46
N THR A 39 -1.98 -6.19 -10.87
CA THR A 39 -3.17 -5.33 -10.94
C THR A 39 -2.75 -3.90 -11.24
N GLU A 40 -3.47 -3.23 -12.13
CA GLU A 40 -3.32 -1.80 -12.38
C GLU A 40 -4.69 -1.15 -12.59
N ASN A 41 -4.98 -0.09 -11.84
CA ASN A 41 -6.20 0.70 -11.95
C ASN A 41 -5.92 2.17 -11.59
N ASP A 42 -6.97 2.93 -11.26
CA ASP A 42 -6.87 4.35 -10.91
C ASP A 42 -6.23 4.59 -9.54
N ILE A 43 -6.36 3.63 -8.60
CA ILE A 43 -5.74 3.73 -7.27
C ILE A 43 -4.23 3.52 -7.36
N GLY A 44 -3.80 2.55 -8.15
CA GLY A 44 -2.37 2.26 -8.27
C GLY A 44 -2.07 0.98 -9.04
N LYS A 45 -0.87 0.46 -8.78
CA LYS A 45 -0.32 -0.72 -9.41
C LYS A 45 0.27 -1.66 -8.37
N VAL A 46 -0.04 -2.95 -8.49
CA VAL A 46 0.61 -4.05 -7.79
C VAL A 46 1.23 -4.94 -8.85
N TYR A 47 2.53 -5.24 -8.72
CA TYR A 47 3.27 -6.05 -9.68
C TYR A 47 4.38 -6.84 -8.99
N LYS A 48 4.86 -7.90 -9.63
CA LYS A 48 6.00 -8.68 -9.14
C LYS A 48 7.24 -8.46 -9.99
N ASP A 49 8.36 -8.13 -9.34
CA ASP A 49 9.68 -8.11 -9.96
C ASP A 49 10.59 -9.20 -9.36
N PHE A 50 11.89 -9.14 -9.66
CA PHE A 50 12.87 -10.11 -9.14
C PHE A 50 12.99 -10.07 -7.60
N ASP A 51 12.76 -8.92 -6.99
CA ASP A 51 12.83 -8.68 -5.55
C ASP A 51 11.46 -8.88 -4.85
N GLY A 52 10.47 -9.40 -5.56
CA GLY A 52 9.16 -9.73 -5.01
C GLY A 52 8.05 -8.74 -5.37
N TRP A 53 6.99 -8.73 -4.57
CA TRP A 53 5.81 -7.91 -4.84
C TRP A 53 6.04 -6.45 -4.49
N LYS A 54 5.61 -5.57 -5.39
CA LYS A 54 5.70 -4.13 -5.27
C LYS A 54 4.32 -3.51 -5.38
N LEU A 55 4.16 -2.37 -4.72
CA LEU A 55 2.99 -1.52 -4.81
C LEU A 55 3.44 -0.09 -5.13
N VAL A 56 2.72 0.56 -6.05
CA VAL A 56 2.84 1.99 -6.35
C VAL A 56 1.46 2.61 -6.34
N PHE A 57 1.25 3.64 -5.52
CA PHE A 57 0.03 4.44 -5.55
C PHE A 57 0.06 5.44 -6.70
N LYS A 58 -1.02 5.53 -7.48
CA LYS A 58 -1.28 6.66 -8.39
C LYS A 58 -1.97 7.80 -7.64
N VAL A 59 -2.91 7.45 -6.76
CA VAL A 59 -3.62 8.38 -5.87
C VAL A 59 -3.73 7.79 -4.47
N LEU A 60 -3.68 8.65 -3.45
CA LEU A 60 -3.96 8.28 -2.07
C LEU A 60 -5.38 8.70 -1.74
N GLN A 61 -6.33 7.75 -1.76
CA GLN A 61 -7.75 8.05 -1.63
C GLN A 61 -8.42 7.19 -0.54
N THR A 62 -9.29 7.79 0.27
CA THR A 62 -10.13 7.05 1.23
C THR A 62 -11.35 6.41 0.57
N SER A 63 -12.03 5.51 1.27
CA SER A 63 -13.33 4.97 0.84
C SER A 63 -14.42 6.05 0.67
N SER A 64 -14.31 7.18 1.36
CA SER A 64 -15.19 8.34 1.21
C SER A 64 -14.85 9.25 0.03
N GLY A 65 -13.78 8.96 -0.72
CA GLY A 65 -13.35 9.74 -1.88
C GLY A 65 -12.41 10.91 -1.57
N LYS A 66 -11.96 11.07 -0.32
CA LYS A 66 -10.98 12.11 0.02
C LYS A 66 -9.62 11.73 -0.53
N VAL A 67 -8.99 12.63 -1.29
CA VAL A 67 -7.66 12.47 -1.88
C VAL A 67 -6.60 13.22 -1.05
N PHE A 68 -5.40 12.65 -0.96
CA PHE A 68 -4.24 13.25 -0.30
C PHE A 68 -3.04 13.34 -1.24
N GLU A 69 -2.28 14.42 -1.12
CA GLU A 69 -0.95 14.56 -1.74
C GLU A 69 0.09 13.66 -1.05
N ALA A 70 -0.03 13.50 0.27
CA ALA A 70 0.75 12.57 1.11
C ALA A 70 -0.04 12.22 2.38
N ILE A 71 0.21 11.05 2.94
CA ILE A 71 -0.36 10.62 4.23
C ILE A 71 0.76 10.23 5.19
N HIS A 72 0.60 10.59 6.47
CA HIS A 72 1.58 10.35 7.54
C HIS A 72 0.97 9.46 8.62
N SER A 73 1.82 8.87 9.47
CA SER A 73 1.46 7.92 10.53
C SER A 73 0.44 8.43 11.56
N GLY A 74 0.30 9.75 11.73
CA GLY A 74 -0.73 10.35 12.59
C GLY A 74 -2.14 10.36 11.97
N ASN A 75 -2.29 9.95 10.70
CA ASN A 75 -3.58 9.93 10.02
C ASN A 75 -4.30 8.60 10.28
N THR A 76 -5.52 8.68 10.79
CA THR A 76 -6.38 7.52 11.10
C THR A 76 -7.27 7.10 9.93
N ASN A 77 -7.26 7.84 8.82
CA ASN A 77 -8.03 7.49 7.63
C ASN A 77 -7.27 6.46 6.81
N ALA A 78 -7.87 5.28 6.64
CA ALA A 78 -7.33 4.28 5.75
C ALA A 78 -7.48 4.72 4.28
N ILE A 79 -6.47 4.41 3.47
CA ILE A 79 -6.49 4.63 2.01
C ILE A 79 -6.70 3.31 1.29
N LEU A 80 -7.36 3.36 0.14
CA LEU A 80 -7.66 2.20 -0.69
C LEU A 80 -6.39 1.56 -1.27
N THR A 81 -6.41 0.24 -1.44
CA THR A 81 -5.39 -0.51 -2.19
C THR A 81 -5.87 -0.81 -3.62
N PRO A 82 -4.96 -1.04 -4.59
CA PRO A 82 -5.36 -1.34 -5.97
C PRO A 82 -6.10 -2.68 -6.13
N CYS A 83 -5.85 -3.63 -5.23
CA CYS A 83 -6.52 -4.91 -5.14
C CYS A 83 -6.64 -5.32 -3.67
N VAL A 84 -7.43 -6.37 -3.39
CA VAL A 84 -7.48 -6.96 -2.05
C VAL A 84 -6.14 -7.61 -1.75
N LEU A 85 -5.46 -7.11 -0.72
CA LEU A 85 -4.23 -7.68 -0.19
C LEU A 85 -4.56 -8.59 1.00
N PRO A 86 -3.78 -9.68 1.24
CA PRO A 86 -3.95 -10.47 2.45
C PRO A 86 -3.84 -9.60 3.71
N ALA A 87 -4.63 -9.90 4.74
CA ALA A 87 -4.45 -9.31 6.06
C ALA A 87 -3.01 -9.53 6.57
N PHE A 88 -2.53 -8.66 7.46
CA PHE A 88 -1.13 -8.67 7.94
C PHE A 88 -0.07 -8.45 6.85
N THR A 89 -0.47 -7.80 5.75
CA THR A 89 0.47 -7.32 4.74
C THR A 89 1.05 -5.97 5.17
N PHE A 90 2.37 -5.81 5.02
CA PHE A 90 3.07 -4.57 5.31
C PHE A 90 3.70 -3.97 4.05
N LEU A 91 3.67 -2.64 3.96
CA LEU A 91 4.47 -1.89 3.01
C LEU A 91 5.80 -1.55 3.66
N ARG A 92 6.91 -1.85 2.99
CA ARG A 92 8.25 -1.48 3.45
C ARG A 92 9.06 -0.75 2.39
N LYS A 93 10.03 0.04 2.86
CA LYS A 93 11.05 0.66 2.01
C LYS A 93 12.40 0.61 2.71
N LYS A 94 13.47 0.49 1.93
CA LYS A 94 14.84 0.56 2.42
C LYS A 94 15.20 2.01 2.74
N ILE A 95 15.92 2.19 3.85
CA ILE A 95 16.53 3.44 4.31
C ILE A 95 18.04 3.27 4.27
#